data_AF-A0A6N7FS64-F1
#
_entry.id   AF-A0A6N7FS64-F1
#
_cell.length_a   1.000
_cell.length_b   1.000
_cell.length_c   1.000
_cell.angle_alpha   90.00
_cell.angle_beta   90.00
_cell.angle_gamma   90.00
#
_symmetry.space_group_name_H-M   'P 1'
#
loop_
_entity.id
_entity.type
_entity.pdbx_description
1 polymer ?
#
loop_
_entity_poly.entity_id
_entity_poly.type
_entity_poly.pdbx_seq_one_letter_code
_entity_poly.pdbx_strand_id
1 'polypeptide(L)'
;MSTGDVVVSPMADVPEIIDLLGAFALDAVDDDERAIVEEHLAVCARCRAEVAEHREVASLLAHGGGPAPEGLWPRIADSLAAPPPELRLAPVPPSGEAPRRRPCRGTRAAPARRVPSPTPDRSRARRRPRPA
;
A
#
# COMPACT_ATOMS: atom_id res chain seq x y z
N MET A 1 2.19 -25.97 -19.90
CA MET A 1 2.57 -25.85 -18.48
C MET A 1 3.78 -24.93 -18.42
N SER A 2 3.55 -23.62 -18.39
CA SER A 2 4.62 -22.62 -18.24
C SER A 2 4.28 -21.84 -17.00
N THR A 3 4.93 -22.21 -15.90
CA THR A 3 4.91 -21.49 -14.64
C THR A 3 5.72 -20.22 -14.86
N GLY A 4 5.03 -19.10 -15.11
CA GLY A 4 5.64 -17.79 -15.03
C GLY A 4 5.89 -17.48 -13.57
N ASP A 5 7.15 -17.60 -13.15
CA ASP A 5 7.62 -17.09 -11.87
C ASP A 5 7.37 -15.57 -11.84
N VAL A 6 6.29 -15.17 -11.17
CA VAL A 6 6.06 -13.79 -10.78
C VAL A 6 6.91 -13.57 -9.55
N VAL A 7 7.98 -12.80 -9.71
CA VAL A 7 8.75 -12.22 -8.60
C VAL A 7 7.84 -11.27 -7.82
N VAL A 8 7.06 -11.82 -6.90
CA VAL A 8 6.34 -11.08 -5.86
C VAL A 8 7.41 -10.51 -4.92
N SER A 9 7.41 -9.18 -4.75
CA SER A 9 8.27 -8.50 -3.78
C SER A 9 8.11 -9.10 -2.38
N PRO A 10 9.21 -9.36 -1.65
CA PRO A 10 9.21 -10.09 -0.38
C PRO A 10 8.85 -9.23 0.84
N MET A 11 7.74 -8.45 0.79
CA MET A 11 7.34 -7.63 1.94
C MET A 11 6.05 -8.07 2.66
N ALA A 12 5.26 -8.98 2.10
CA ALA A 12 4.27 -9.77 2.83
C ALA A 12 3.90 -11.02 2.03
N ASP A 13 3.99 -12.20 2.65
CA ASP A 13 3.52 -13.43 2.01
C ASP A 13 1.99 -13.41 1.93
N VAL A 14 1.39 -13.87 0.82
CA VAL A 14 -0.07 -13.95 0.62
C VAL A 14 -0.88 -14.44 1.84
N PRO A 15 -0.46 -15.47 2.61
CA PRO A 15 -1.17 -15.86 3.84
C PRO A 15 -1.29 -14.74 4.90
N GLU A 16 -0.24 -13.95 5.11
CA GLU A 16 -0.25 -12.83 6.07
C GLU A 16 -1.24 -11.75 5.65
N ILE A 17 -1.37 -11.51 4.34
CA ILE A 17 -2.32 -10.54 3.79
C ILE A 17 -3.76 -11.01 3.95
N ILE A 18 -4.02 -12.31 3.75
CA ILE A 18 -5.36 -12.91 3.92
C ILE A 18 -5.84 -12.69 5.36
N ASP A 19 -4.96 -12.87 6.34
CA ASP A 19 -5.29 -12.66 7.76
C ASP A 19 -5.69 -11.20 8.07
N LEU A 20 -5.18 -10.23 7.30
CA LEU A 20 -5.50 -8.81 7.45
C LEU A 20 -6.82 -8.39 6.77
N LEU A 21 -7.39 -9.17 5.84
CA LEU A 21 -8.53 -8.73 5.02
C LEU A 21 -9.78 -8.43 5.85
N GLY A 22 -10.01 -9.20 6.92
CA GLY A 22 -11.13 -8.96 7.85
C GLY A 22 -10.97 -7.65 8.62
N ALA A 23 -9.79 -7.39 9.17
CA ALA A 23 -9.48 -6.15 9.87
C ALA A 23 -9.53 -4.95 8.92
N PHE A 24 -8.98 -5.10 7.71
CA PHE A 24 -9.04 -4.08 6.66
C PHE A 24 -10.47 -3.75 6.25
N ALA A 25 -11.35 -4.76 6.13
CA ALA A 25 -12.75 -4.55 5.80
C ALA A 25 -13.51 -3.75 6.88
N LEU A 26 -13.07 -3.83 8.14
CA LEU A 26 -13.60 -3.09 9.28
C LEU A 26 -12.88 -1.76 9.53
N ASP A 27 -11.97 -1.35 8.65
CA ASP A 27 -11.13 -0.15 8.81
C ASP A 27 -10.27 -0.18 10.09
N ALA A 28 -9.89 -1.38 10.54
CA ALA A 28 -9.22 -1.67 11.82
C ALA A 28 -7.75 -2.10 11.67
N VAL A 29 -7.08 -1.59 10.64
CA VAL A 29 -5.64 -1.79 10.39
C VAL A 29 -4.91 -0.45 10.54
N ASP A 30 -3.61 -0.49 10.83
CA ASP A 30 -2.79 0.71 10.81
C ASP A 30 -2.44 1.15 9.36
N ASP A 31 -1.78 2.30 9.23
CA ASP A 31 -1.48 2.89 7.91
C ASP A 31 -0.48 2.05 7.09
N ASP A 32 0.46 1.38 7.76
CA ASP A 32 1.47 0.55 7.09
C ASP A 32 0.81 -0.75 6.58
N GLU A 33 0.02 -1.41 7.42
CA GLU A 33 -0.79 -2.57 7.07
C GLU A 33 -1.78 -2.26 5.94
N ARG A 34 -2.45 -1.10 6.01
CA ARG A 34 -3.35 -0.63 4.94
C ARG A 34 -2.66 -0.52 3.61
N ALA A 35 -1.48 0.10 3.56
CA ALA A 35 -0.72 0.27 2.33
C ALA A 35 -0.36 -1.10 1.71
N ILE A 36 0.04 -2.07 2.54
CA ILE A 36 0.36 -3.43 2.11
C ILE A 36 -0.88 -4.13 1.52
N VAL A 37 -2.02 -4.05 2.20
CA VAL A 37 -3.27 -4.66 1.71
C VAL A 37 -3.73 -3.99 0.41
N GLU A 38 -3.70 -2.66 0.32
CA GLU A 38 -4.09 -1.92 -0.89
C GLU A 38 -3.22 -2.26 -2.10
N GLU A 39 -1.89 -2.38 -1.92
CA GLU A 39 -0.97 -2.83 -2.96
C GLU A 39 -1.36 -4.23 -3.47
N HIS A 40 -1.72 -5.15 -2.57
CA HIS A 40 -2.15 -6.49 -2.94
C HIS A 40 -3.51 -6.51 -3.66
N LEU A 41 -4.48 -5.72 -3.20
CA LEU A 41 -5.81 -5.61 -3.81
C LEU A 41 -5.75 -5.06 -5.24
N ALA A 42 -4.71 -4.29 -5.59
CA ALA A 42 -4.50 -3.83 -6.95
C ALA A 42 -4.29 -4.99 -7.95
N VAL A 43 -3.71 -6.11 -7.50
CA VAL A 43 -3.31 -7.23 -8.37
C VAL A 43 -4.09 -8.52 -8.14
N CYS A 44 -4.75 -8.69 -6.99
CA CYS A 44 -5.40 -9.93 -6.61
C CYS A 44 -6.94 -9.83 -6.62
N ALA A 45 -7.57 -10.35 -7.68
CA ALA A 45 -9.03 -10.35 -7.80
C ALA A 45 -9.75 -11.19 -6.72
N ARG A 46 -9.12 -12.27 -6.25
CA ARG A 46 -9.67 -13.12 -5.17
C ARG A 46 -9.77 -12.36 -3.85
N CYS A 47 -8.69 -11.70 -3.42
CA CYS A 47 -8.70 -10.96 -2.17
C CYS A 47 -9.64 -9.75 -2.23
N ARG A 48 -9.83 -9.14 -3.42
CA ARG A 48 -10.89 -8.12 -3.61
C ARG A 48 -12.29 -8.67 -3.37
N ALA A 49 -12.58 -9.88 -3.84
CA ALA A 49 -13.87 -10.52 -3.62
C ALA A 49 -14.07 -10.82 -2.12
N GLU A 50 -13.04 -11.33 -1.44
CA GLU A 50 -13.08 -11.63 -0.01
C GLU A 50 -13.30 -10.37 0.85
N VAL A 51 -12.62 -9.26 0.55
CA VAL A 51 -12.89 -7.97 1.21
C VAL A 51 -14.32 -7.49 0.96
N ALA A 52 -14.87 -7.72 -0.23
CA ALA A 52 -16.26 -7.36 -0.52
C ALA A 52 -17.24 -8.19 0.34
N GLU A 53 -17.04 -9.51 0.43
CA GLU A 53 -17.83 -10.40 1.30
C GLU A 53 -17.73 -10.00 2.77
N HIS A 54 -16.54 -9.64 3.26
CA HIS A 54 -16.37 -9.15 4.63
C HIS A 54 -17.11 -7.83 4.87
N ARG A 55 -17.11 -6.91 3.90
CA ARG A 55 -17.87 -5.65 4.01
C ARG A 55 -19.38 -5.88 4.00
N GLU A 56 -19.87 -6.88 3.29
CA GLU A 56 -21.27 -7.30 3.37
C GLU A 56 -21.60 -7.76 4.79
N VAL A 57 -20.79 -8.63 5.39
CA VAL A 57 -20.98 -9.06 6.79
C VAL A 57 -20.89 -7.88 7.76
N ALA A 58 -19.94 -6.96 7.58
CA ALA A 58 -19.81 -5.76 8.39
C ALA A 58 -21.06 -4.87 8.33
N SER A 59 -21.70 -4.76 7.16
CA SER A 59 -22.95 -4.00 6.98
C SER A 59 -24.11 -4.57 7.81
N LEU A 60 -24.18 -5.90 7.95
CA LEU A 60 -25.19 -6.56 8.78
C LEU A 60 -24.98 -6.24 10.26
N LEU A 61 -23.73 -6.19 10.72
CA LEU A 61 -23.39 -5.86 12.12
C LEU A 61 -23.81 -4.44 12.51
N ALA A 62 -23.81 -3.49 11.57
CA ALA A 62 -24.17 -2.08 11.83
C ALA A 62 -25.61 -1.90 12.37
N HIS A 63 -26.48 -2.90 12.20
CA HIS A 63 -27.87 -2.86 12.66
C HIS A 63 -28.05 -3.29 14.13
N GLY A 64 -26.98 -3.73 14.81
CA GLY A 64 -27.03 -4.16 16.22
C GLY A 64 -27.02 -3.02 17.25
N GLY A 65 -26.90 -1.76 16.81
CA GLY A 65 -26.81 -0.59 17.68
C GLY A 65 -28.15 -0.12 18.28
N GLY A 66 -28.06 0.81 19.24
CA GLY A 66 -29.22 1.52 19.77
C GLY A 66 -29.63 2.73 18.92
N PRO A 67 -30.76 3.40 19.23
CA PRO A 67 -31.17 4.61 18.54
C PRO A 67 -30.12 5.72 18.69
N ALA A 68 -29.96 6.52 17.64
CA ALA A 68 -29.09 7.68 17.67
C ALA A 68 -29.55 8.70 18.73
N PRO A 69 -28.64 9.40 19.43
CA PRO A 69 -29.01 10.46 20.36
C PRO A 69 -29.86 11.56 19.71
N GLU A 70 -30.78 12.13 20.48
CA GLU A 70 -31.63 13.21 20.01
C GLU A 70 -30.82 14.42 19.52
N GLY A 71 -31.23 15.00 18.39
CA GLY A 71 -30.58 16.16 17.80
C GLY A 71 -29.21 15.90 17.15
N LEU A 72 -28.72 14.65 17.11
CA LEU A 72 -27.45 14.33 16.44
C LEU A 72 -27.49 14.66 14.94
N TRP A 73 -28.55 14.25 14.24
CA TRP A 73 -28.69 14.50 12.80
C TRP A 73 -28.73 16.01 12.45
N PRO A 74 -29.56 16.84 13.11
CA PRO A 74 -29.53 18.30 12.92
C PRO A 74 -28.12 18.90 13.07
N ARG A 75 -27.36 18.51 14.10
CA ARG A 75 -25.99 19.01 14.31
C ARG A 75 -25.04 18.63 13.17
N ILE A 76 -25.14 17.40 12.66
CA ILE A 76 -24.35 16.94 11.50
C ILE A 76 -24.75 17.74 10.26
N ALA A 77 -26.05 17.88 10.00
CA ALA A 77 -26.56 18.61 8.85
C ALA A 77 -26.12 20.09 8.86
N ASP A 78 -26.20 20.75 10.01
CA ASP A 78 -25.74 22.14 10.17
C ASP A 78 -24.23 22.27 9.91
N SER A 79 -23.42 21.30 10.36
CA SER A 79 -21.98 21.28 10.11
C SER A 79 -21.63 21.12 8.63
N LEU A 80 -22.45 20.40 7.86
CA LEU A 80 -22.25 20.19 6.43
C LEU A 80 -22.73 21.40 5.60
N ALA A 81 -23.68 22.17 6.11
CA ALA A 81 -24.22 23.38 5.46
C ALA A 81 -23.28 24.59 5.56
N ALA A 82 -22.27 24.55 6.43
CA ALA A 82 -21.26 25.60 6.53
C ALA A 82 -20.53 25.77 5.18
N PRO A 83 -20.28 27.01 4.72
CA PRO A 83 -19.51 27.24 3.50
C PRO A 83 -18.16 26.52 3.58
N PRO A 84 -17.80 25.70 2.60
CA PRO A 84 -16.50 25.05 2.60
C PRO A 84 -15.40 26.12 2.61
N PRO A 85 -14.27 25.89 3.31
CA PRO A 85 -13.16 26.82 3.27
C PRO A 85 -12.69 27.02 1.82
N GLU A 86 -12.15 28.20 1.51
CA GLU A 86 -11.63 28.47 0.16
C GLU A 86 -10.56 27.42 -0.21
N LEU A 87 -10.89 26.55 -1.17
CA LEU A 87 -9.95 25.57 -1.71
C LEU A 87 -8.82 26.31 -2.44
N ARG A 88 -7.67 26.46 -1.78
CA ARG A 88 -6.43 26.88 -2.43
C ARG A 88 -5.74 25.69 -3.09
N LEU A 89 -6.15 25.39 -4.32
CA LEU A 89 -5.43 24.44 -5.15
C LEU A 89 -4.08 25.04 -5.58
N ALA A 90 -3.00 24.30 -5.39
CA ALA A 90 -1.71 24.67 -5.99
C ALA A 90 -1.86 24.61 -7.53
N PRO A 91 -1.28 25.56 -8.29
CA PRO A 91 -1.28 25.48 -9.74
C PRO A 91 -0.59 24.19 -10.19
N VAL A 92 -1.32 23.30 -10.85
CA VAL A 92 -0.72 22.12 -11.50
C VAL A 92 0.00 22.62 -12.76
N PRO A 93 1.33 22.45 -12.88
CA PRO A 93 2.02 22.80 -14.11
C PRO A 93 1.46 21.97 -15.27
N PRO A 94 1.32 22.53 -16.48
CA PRO A 94 0.85 21.77 -17.63
C PRO A 94 1.79 20.58 -17.87
N SER A 95 1.23 19.38 -17.98
CA SER A 95 1.97 18.11 -18.19
C SER A 95 2.64 17.99 -19.57
N GLY A 96 2.82 19.09 -20.28
CA GLY A 96 3.37 19.15 -21.63
C GLY A 96 4.72 19.84 -21.64
N GLU A 97 5.78 19.06 -21.45
CA GLU A 97 6.90 18.88 -22.40
C GLU A 97 8.00 18.11 -21.67
N ALA A 98 8.22 16.85 -22.05
CA ALA A 98 9.35 16.09 -21.56
C ALA A 98 10.63 16.95 -21.74
N PRO A 99 11.51 17.06 -20.73
CA PRO A 99 12.72 17.87 -20.86
C PRO A 99 13.48 17.39 -22.09
N ARG A 100 13.52 18.22 -23.14
CA ARG A 100 14.28 17.93 -24.35
C ARG A 100 15.71 17.69 -23.89
N ARG A 101 16.18 16.44 -24.03
CA ARG A 101 17.55 16.06 -23.69
C ARG A 101 18.49 17.04 -24.38
N ARG A 102 19.07 17.98 -23.62
CA ARG A 102 20.17 18.79 -24.12
C ARG A 102 21.26 17.80 -24.52
N PRO A 103 21.73 17.79 -25.78
CA PRO A 103 22.86 16.95 -26.13
C PRO A 103 24.03 17.40 -25.25
N CYS A 104 24.50 16.47 -24.42
CA CYS A 104 25.67 16.64 -23.59
C CYS A 104 26.84 16.95 -24.53
N ARG A 105 27.30 18.20 -24.59
CA ARG A 105 28.49 18.55 -25.36
C ARG A 105 29.70 18.01 -24.59
N GLY A 106 30.02 16.76 -24.89
CA GLY A 106 31.27 16.04 -24.58
C GLY A 106 31.97 16.42 -23.28
N THR A 107 31.64 15.74 -22.18
CA THR A 107 32.64 15.45 -21.16
C THR A 107 33.28 14.11 -21.51
N ARG A 108 34.58 14.17 -21.83
CA ARG A 108 35.44 12.99 -22.02
C ARG A 108 35.33 12.12 -20.76
N ALA A 109 34.93 10.86 -20.91
CA ALA A 109 34.76 9.95 -19.78
C ALA A 109 36.07 9.83 -18.98
N ALA A 110 36.02 10.14 -17.69
CA ALA A 110 37.10 9.81 -16.76
C ALA A 110 37.11 8.27 -16.56
N PRO A 111 38.28 7.62 -16.46
CA PRO A 111 38.34 6.17 -16.29
C PRO A 111 37.73 5.80 -14.94
N ALA A 112 36.86 4.78 -14.95
CA ALA A 112 36.24 4.24 -13.76
C ALA A 112 37.33 3.75 -12.78
N ARG A 113 37.35 4.31 -11.56
CA ARG A 113 38.12 3.72 -10.46
C ARG A 113 37.48 2.39 -10.10
N ARG A 114 38.27 1.32 -10.14
CA ARG A 114 37.88 -0.02 -9.67
C ARG A 114 37.59 0.07 -8.17
N VAL A 115 36.34 -0.10 -7.77
CA VAL A 115 35.95 -0.33 -6.38
C VAL A 115 36.24 -1.80 -6.06
N PRO A 116 37.08 -2.14 -5.07
CA PRO A 116 37.25 -3.52 -4.66
C PRO A 116 35.96 -4.02 -4.00
N SER A 117 35.53 -5.23 -4.39
CA SER A 117 34.36 -5.90 -3.83
C SER A 117 34.55 -6.22 -2.34
N PRO A 118 33.51 -6.06 -1.50
CA PRO A 118 33.58 -6.50 -0.11
C PRO A 118 33.69 -8.02 -0.05
N THR A 119 34.68 -8.52 0.69
CA THR A 119 34.85 -9.95 0.96
C THR A 119 33.70 -10.47 1.82
N PRO A 120 33.11 -11.64 1.50
CA PRO A 120 32.05 -12.21 2.32
C PRO A 120 32.59 -12.64 3.68
N ASP A 121 31.90 -12.20 4.74
CA ASP A 121 32.13 -12.57 6.13
C ASP A 121 31.85 -14.08 6.32
N ARG A 122 32.90 -14.83 6.69
CA ARG A 122 32.83 -16.29 6.91
C ARG A 122 32.15 -16.68 8.23
N SER A 123 31.66 -15.72 9.01
CA SER A 123 31.17 -15.94 10.38
C SER A 123 29.79 -16.63 10.49
N ARG A 124 29.04 -16.81 9.39
CA ARG A 124 27.72 -17.49 9.43
C ARG A 124 27.73 -18.99 9.11
N ALA A 125 28.89 -19.62 8.90
CA ALA A 125 29.00 -21.03 8.51
C ALA A 125 28.74 -22.07 9.63
N ARG A 126 28.18 -21.69 10.80
CA ARG A 126 28.00 -22.65 11.91
C ARG A 126 26.66 -22.53 12.62
N ARG A 127 25.54 -22.84 11.95
CA ARG A 127 24.35 -23.38 12.63
C ARG A 127 23.67 -24.41 11.72
N ARG A 128 23.97 -25.69 11.93
CA ARG A 128 23.14 -26.81 11.46
C ARG A 128 22.35 -27.34 12.68
N PRO A 129 21.03 -27.54 12.60
CA PRO A 129 20.33 -28.35 13.59
C PRO A 129 20.51 -29.85 13.31
N ARG A 130 20.63 -30.64 14.38
CA ARG A 130 20.67 -32.12 14.41
C ARG A 130 19.26 -32.69 14.16
N PRO A 131 19.10 -33.80 13.41
CA PRO A 131 17.84 -34.53 13.37
C PRO A 131 17.68 -35.45 14.60
N ALA A 132 16.42 -35.70 14.96
CA ALA A 132 15.97 -36.81 15.80
C ALA A 132 15.25 -37.82 14.91
#